data_AF-A0AAW5YAT1-F1
#
_entry.id   AF-A0AAW5YAT1-F1
#
_cell.length_a   1.000
_cell.length_b   1.000
_cell.length_c   1.000
_cell.angle_alpha   90.00
_cell.angle_beta   90.00
_cell.angle_gamma   90.00
#
_symmetry.space_group_name_H-M   'P 1'
#
loop_
_entity.id
_entity.type
_entity.pdbx_description
1 polymer ?
#
loop_
_entity_poly.entity_id
_entity_poly.type
_entity_poly.pdbx_seq_one_letter_code
_entity_poly.pdbx_strand_id
1 'polypeptide(L)'
;MYHIAIVILGVVVFTPFWEEMFFKRIVLDTLDCYIPFWLSVCMVSIIFASLHSIPMEYRIFPFILSVVTSFIYKKTNSLLAPFFIHCLWNLASII
;
A
#
# COMPACT_ATOMS: atom_id res chain seq x y z
N MET A 1 0.83 14.18 -25.04
CA MET A 1 1.15 12.73 -24.92
C MET A 1 2.16 12.47 -23.80
N TYR A 2 3.29 13.19 -23.71
CA TYR A 2 4.28 13.02 -22.63
C TYR A 2 3.73 13.23 -21.21
N HIS A 3 2.83 14.20 -21.01
CA HIS A 3 2.22 14.44 -19.70
C HIS A 3 1.44 13.24 -19.15
N ILE A 4 0.74 12.49 -20.01
CA ILE A 4 -0.04 11.32 -19.60
C ILE A 4 0.91 10.19 -19.16
N ALA A 5 1.98 9.95 -19.93
CA ALA A 5 2.97 8.95 -19.58
C ALA A 5 3.65 9.24 -18.22
N ILE A 6 3.98 10.51 -17.95
CA ILE A 6 4.58 10.93 -16.68
C ILE A 6 3.60 10.71 -15.51
N VAL A 7 2.33 11.07 -15.68
CA VAL A 7 1.30 10.84 -14.65
C VAL A 7 1.13 9.35 -14.36
N ILE A 8 1.04 8.51 -15.40
CA ILE A 8 0.93 7.06 -15.24
C ILE A 8 2.14 6.52 -14.48
N LEU A 9 3.37 6.89 -14.87
CA LEU A 9 4.58 6.46 -14.15
C LEU A 9 4.58 6.92 -12.68
N GLY A 10 4.15 8.16 -12.43
CA GLY A 10 3.99 8.71 -11.09
C GLY A 10 3.07 7.86 -10.22
N VAL A 11 1.82 7.67 -10.67
CA VAL A 11 0.78 7.02 -9.86
C VAL A 11 0.95 5.50 -9.82
N VAL A 12 1.38 4.87 -10.91
CA VAL A 12 1.48 3.40 -10.99
C VAL A 12 2.77 2.88 -10.37
N VAL A 13 3.87 3.62 -10.43
CA VAL A 13 5.19 3.11 -10.00
C VAL A 13 5.72 3.88 -8.80
N PHE A 14 5.88 5.21 -8.92
CA PHE A 14 6.55 5.99 -7.88
C PHE A 14 5.74 6.06 -6.59
N THR A 15 4.42 6.26 -6.68
CA THR A 15 3.54 6.32 -5.50
C THR A 15 3.56 4.99 -4.72
N PRO A 16 3.29 3.81 -5.32
CA PRO A 16 3.41 2.54 -4.63
C PRO A 16 4.78 2.26 -4.03
N PHE A 17 5.86 2.66 -4.71
CA PHE A 17 7.22 2.48 -4.17
C PHE A 17 7.38 3.18 -2.81
N TRP A 18 6.99 4.45 -2.73
CA TRP A 18 7.10 5.23 -1.49
C TRP A 18 6.13 4.73 -0.42
N GLU A 19 4.91 4.39 -0.81
CA GLU A 19 3.90 3.89 0.10
C GLU A 19 4.30 2.54 0.72
N GLU A 20 4.75 1.57 -0.08
CA GLU A 20 5.17 0.28 0.47
C GLU A 20 6.41 0.41 1.36
N MET A 21 7.39 1.23 0.97
CA MET A 21 8.57 1.48 1.80
C MET A 21 8.19 2.13 3.14
N PHE A 22 7.33 3.15 3.12
CA PHE A 22 6.92 3.82 4.35
C PHE A 22 6.02 2.93 5.22
N PHE A 23 4.92 2.41 4.68
CA PHE A 23 3.94 1.69 5.48
C PHE A 23 4.39 0.30 5.91
N LYS A 24 5.17 -0.43 5.09
CA LYS A 24 5.59 -1.79 5.45
C LYS A 24 6.91 -1.79 6.21
N ARG A 25 7.95 -1.14 5.66
CA ARG A 25 9.29 -1.20 6.26
C ARG A 25 9.42 -0.31 7.50
N ILE A 26 8.74 0.83 7.53
CA ILE A 26 8.83 1.76 8.65
C ILE A 26 7.66 1.53 9.61
N VAL A 27 6.43 1.78 9.19
CA VAL A 27 5.28 1.80 10.12
C VAL A 27 4.95 0.39 10.63
N LEU A 28 4.75 -0.59 9.74
CA LEU A 28 4.36 -1.95 10.14
C LEU A 28 5.44 -2.62 10.98
N ASP A 29 6.71 -2.64 10.54
CA ASP A 29 7.78 -3.27 11.30
C ASP A 29 8.02 -2.59 12.66
N THR A 30 7.84 -1.26 12.74
CA THR A 30 7.91 -0.55 14.03
C THR A 30 6.76 -0.98 14.95
N LEU A 31 5.51 -0.98 14.47
CA LEU A 31 4.36 -1.40 15.28
C LEU A 31 4.47 -2.86 15.74
N ASP A 32 4.97 -3.73 14.88
CA ASP A 32 5.15 -5.17 15.14
C ASP A 32 6.17 -5.46 16.25
N CYS A 33 6.98 -4.46 16.65
CA CYS A 33 7.87 -4.55 17.81
C CYS A 33 7.13 -4.33 19.14
N TYR A 34 5.96 -3.69 19.14
CA TYR A 34 5.24 -3.28 20.35
C TYR A 34 3.91 -4.00 20.55
N ILE A 35 3.27 -4.46 19.46
CA ILE A 35 1.93 -5.05 19.50
C ILE A 35 1.86 -6.31 18.61
N PRO A 36 0.87 -7.20 18.85
CA PRO A 36 0.70 -8.40 18.03
C PRO A 36 0.49 -8.07 16.56
N PHE A 37 1.07 -8.89 15.68
CA PHE A 37 1.06 -8.70 14.23
C PHE A 37 -0.31 -8.38 13.63
N TRP A 38 -1.38 -9.06 14.06
CA TRP A 38 -2.72 -8.80 13.55
C TRP A 38 -3.18 -7.36 13.86
N LEU A 39 -2.82 -6.82 15.02
CA LEU A 39 -3.16 -5.45 15.40
C LEU A 39 -2.30 -4.44 14.64
N SER A 40 -1.01 -4.75 14.42
CA SER A 40 -0.11 -3.95 13.56
C SER A 40 -0.67 -3.81 12.14
N VAL A 41 -1.11 -4.93 11.54
CA VAL A 41 -1.71 -4.93 10.19
C VAL A 41 -3.00 -4.13 10.15
N CYS A 42 -3.88 -4.30 11.14
CA CYS A 42 -5.11 -3.53 11.25
C CYS A 42 -4.83 -2.03 11.34
N MET A 43 -3.93 -1.61 12.24
CA MET A 43 -3.59 -0.20 12.43
C MET A 43 -2.97 0.41 11.17
N VAL A 44 -1.97 -0.24 10.58
CA VAL A 44 -1.34 0.22 9.33
C VAL A 44 -2.36 0.37 8.22
N SER A 45 -3.27 -0.60 8.08
CA SER A 45 -4.26 -0.60 6.99
C SER A 45 -5.35 0.44 7.18
N ILE A 46 -5.77 0.72 8.42
CA ILE A 46 -6.67 1.84 8.73
C ILE A 46 -6.00 3.16 8.37
N ILE A 47 -4.76 3.38 8.82
CA ILE A 47 -4.02 4.62 8.53
C ILE A 47 -3.85 4.79 7.02
N PHE A 48 -3.38 3.75 6.33
CA PHE A 48 -3.19 3.75 4.88
C PHE A 48 -4.48 4.15 4.14
N ALA A 49 -5.60 3.46 4.41
CA ALA A 49 -6.88 3.75 3.77
C ALA A 49 -7.42 5.15 4.13
N SER A 50 -7.18 5.64 5.34
CA SER A 50 -7.66 6.95 5.80
C SER A 50 -6.98 8.13 5.08
N LEU A 51 -5.74 7.94 4.63
CA LEU A 51 -4.95 8.94 3.92
C LEU A 51 -5.28 9.01 2.43
N HIS A 52 -6.08 8.07 1.90
CA HIS A 52 -6.54 8.12 0.52
C HIS A 52 -7.64 9.18 0.36
N SER A 53 -7.45 10.07 -0.62
CA SER A 53 -8.39 11.14 -0.96
C SER A 53 -9.54 10.64 -1.84
N ILE A 54 -10.22 9.59 -1.38
CA ILE A 54 -11.40 8.98 -2.03
C ILE A 54 -12.62 9.02 -1.08
N PRO A 55 -13.85 8.95 -1.61
CA PRO A 55 -15.05 8.89 -0.77
C PRO A 55 -15.01 7.71 0.20
N MET A 56 -15.63 7.89 1.37
CA MET A 56 -15.52 6.99 2.51
C MET A 56 -15.94 5.56 2.16
N GLU A 57 -17.00 5.42 1.37
CA GLU A 57 -17.54 4.16 0.87
C GLU A 57 -16.54 3.35 0.03
N TYR A 58 -15.55 4.00 -0.58
CA TYR A 58 -14.51 3.35 -1.39
C TYR A 58 -13.21 3.07 -0.60
N ARG A 59 -13.08 3.55 0.65
CA ARG A 59 -11.84 3.33 1.44
C ARG A 59 -11.62 1.88 1.86
N ILE A 60 -12.65 1.03 1.74
CA ILE A 60 -12.50 -0.41 1.95
C ILE A 60 -11.50 -1.04 0.96
N PHE A 61 -11.38 -0.50 -0.25
CA PHE A 61 -10.47 -0.99 -1.27
C PHE A 61 -8.98 -0.83 -0.92
N PRO A 62 -8.46 0.39 -0.64
CA PRO A 62 -7.07 0.55 -0.19
C PRO A 62 -6.83 -0.11 1.17
N PHE A 63 -7.86 -0.22 2.04
CA PHE A 63 -7.75 -1.00 3.28
C PHE A 63 -7.41 -2.46 2.99
N ILE A 64 -8.19 -3.13 2.14
CA ILE A 64 -7.96 -4.53 1.77
C ILE A 64 -6.60 -4.69 1.09
N LEU A 65 -6.24 -3.78 0.17
CA LEU A 65 -4.93 -3.79 -0.47
C LEU A 65 -3.81 -3.73 0.57
N SER A 66 -3.89 -2.82 1.55
CA SER A 66 -2.90 -2.72 2.62
C SER A 66 -2.84 -3.98 3.48
N VAL A 67 -3.98 -4.59 3.81
CA VAL A 67 -3.99 -5.85 4.58
C VAL A 67 -3.23 -6.94 3.80
N VAL A 68 -3.61 -7.18 2.55
CA VAL A 68 -3.01 -8.22 1.70
C VAL A 68 -1.51 -8.01 1.50
N THR A 69 -1.11 -6.79 1.14
CA THR A 69 0.30 -6.43 0.95
C THR A 69 1.11 -6.54 2.24
N SER A 70 0.53 -6.24 3.41
CA SER A 70 1.21 -6.42 4.71
C SER A 70 1.47 -7.89 5.03
N PHE A 71 0.49 -8.77 4.78
CA PHE A 71 0.66 -10.21 4.96
C PHE A 71 1.72 -10.77 4.02
N ILE A 72 1.69 -10.37 2.74
CA ILE A 72 2.68 -10.81 1.74
C ILE A 72 4.07 -10.30 2.11
N TYR A 73 4.20 -9.03 2.51
CA TYR A 73 5.44 -8.45 2.99
C TYR A 73 6.03 -9.28 4.13
N LYS A 74 5.25 -9.56 5.19
CA LYS A 74 5.78 -10.31 6.33
C LYS A 74 6.10 -11.77 6.01
N LYS A 75 5.33 -12.41 5.14
CA LYS A 75 5.59 -13.78 4.71
C LYS A 75 6.84 -13.90 3.84
N THR A 76 7.10 -12.90 2.98
CA THR A 76 8.21 -12.92 2.02
C THR A 76 9.46 -12.19 2.50
N ASN A 77 9.33 -11.36 3.55
CA ASN A 77 10.32 -10.40 4.02
C ASN A 77 10.90 -9.54 2.87
N SER A 78 10.06 -9.20 1.89
CA SER A 78 10.44 -8.50 0.67
C SER A 78 9.38 -7.49 0.27
N LEU A 79 9.82 -6.28 -0.09
CA LEU A 79 8.94 -5.24 -0.63
C LEU A 79 8.57 -5.47 -2.10
N LEU A 80 9.28 -6.35 -2.82
CA LEU A 80 9.06 -6.54 -4.26
C LEU A 80 7.65 -7.06 -4.57
N ALA A 81 7.20 -8.11 -3.87
CA ALA A 81 5.87 -8.66 -4.12
C ALA A 81 4.74 -7.67 -3.76
N PRO A 82 4.73 -7.02 -2.58
CA PRO A 82 3.80 -5.92 -2.26
C PRO A 82 3.82 -4.81 -3.31
N PHE A 83 5.01 -4.35 -3.70
CA PHE A 83 5.20 -3.28 -4.68
C PHE A 83 4.57 -3.63 -6.04
N PHE A 84 4.83 -4.82 -6.58
CA PHE A 84 4.25 -5.22 -7.86
C PHE A 84 2.73 -5.37 -7.79
N ILE A 85 2.20 -5.92 -6.70
CA ILE A 85 0.74 -6.04 -6.49
C ILE A 85 0.10 -4.66 -6.46
N HIS A 86 0.72 -3.71 -5.75
CA HIS A 86 0.22 -2.35 -5.65
C HIS A 86 0.33 -1.59 -6.98
N CYS A 87 1.43 -1.76 -7.73
CA CYS A 87 1.54 -1.20 -9.08
C CYS A 87 0.42 -1.73 -9.99
N LEU A 88 0.15 -3.04 -9.95
CA LEU A 88 -0.94 -3.65 -10.73
C LEU A 88 -2.31 -3.13 -10.29
N TRP A 89 -2.52 -2.95 -8.99
CA TRP A 89 -3.75 -2.35 -8.44
C TRP A 89 -3.97 -0.92 -8.97
N ASN A 90 -2.94 -0.08 -8.91
CA ASN A 90 -3.04 1.30 -9.40
C ASN A 90 -3.23 1.35 -10.92
N LEU A 91 -2.54 0.49 -11.67
CA LEU A 91 -2.74 0.37 -13.11
C LEU A 91 -4.19 0.01 -13.44
N ALA A 92 -4.76 -0.99 -12.76
CA ALA A 92 -6.14 -1.43 -12.96
C ALA A 92 -7.18 -0.39 -12.50
N SER A 93 -6.81 0.51 -11.60
CA SER A 93 -7.70 1.57 -11.10
C SER A 93 -7.71 2.82 -12.00
N ILE A 94 -6.68 3.00 -12.83
CA ILE A 94 -6.52 4.16 -13.73
C ILE A 94 -7.10 3.88 -15.12
N ILE A 95 -7.15 2.60 -15.54
CA ILE A 95 -7.74 2.15 -16.81
C ILE A 95 -9.27 2.05 -16.66
#